data_AF-A0A812W4Z1-F1
#
_entry.id   AF-A0A812W4Z1-F1
#
_cell.length_a   1.000
_cell.length_b   1.000
_cell.length_c   1.000
_cell.angle_alpha   90.00
_cell.angle_beta   90.00
_cell.angle_gamma   90.00
#
_symmetry.space_group_name_H-M   'P 1'
#
loop_
_entity.id
_entity.type
_entity.pdbx_description
1 polymer ?
#
loop_
_entity_poly.entity_id
_entity_poly.type
_entity_poly.pdbx_seq_one_letter_code
_entity_poly.pdbx_strand_id
1 'polypeptide(L)'
;MDLQLVLLPFGYASSEQAQELIDMASSGRDSEVEEMMNDCLHPDVAYNGGETALFVASRKGLVSTVKLLLEANAVPDRLSRNVACFAGHAGVTQLLLEGRELPLNLACFKGSAETVQHLLDAKADKDAKGQQGFTPLLEACSRGNVSVVRLLLESRANVDTVCCSDDVSYGETPLYVAARSGYVEVVRLLLQAGADTEKICGMQGLTALDMARRKSRMQTWLLLFSASTRKNPLAGSCLKRMRSFLARLLSGWRAKRL
;
A
#
# COMPACT_ATOMS: atom_id res chain seq x y z
N MET A 1 -5.17 23.39 49.89
CA MET A 1 -5.63 22.47 48.83
C MET A 1 -4.37 22.04 48.11
N ASP A 2 -3.79 20.95 48.59
CA ASP A 2 -2.57 20.35 48.06
C ASP A 2 -2.81 19.88 46.63
N LEU A 3 -2.08 20.48 45.69
CA LEU A 3 -1.93 19.95 44.34
C LEU A 3 -0.98 18.74 44.44
N GLN A 4 -1.55 17.56 44.66
CA GLN A 4 -0.85 16.31 44.38
C GLN A 4 -0.54 16.26 42.89
N LEU A 5 0.69 16.60 42.53
CA LEU A 5 1.33 16.19 41.30
C LEU A 5 1.33 14.65 41.27
N VAL A 6 0.37 14.08 40.56
CA VAL A 6 0.42 12.67 40.15
C VAL A 6 1.57 12.57 39.17
N LEU A 7 2.76 12.29 39.70
CA LEU A 7 3.91 11.83 38.92
C LEU A 7 3.45 10.59 38.14
N LEU A 8 3.43 10.69 36.80
CA LEU A 8 3.35 9.52 35.95
C LEU A 8 4.51 8.57 36.33
N PRO A 9 4.30 7.25 36.37
CA PRO A 9 5.27 6.28 36.89
C PRO A 9 6.54 6.12 36.02
N PHE A 10 6.64 6.83 34.90
CA PHE A 10 7.81 6.78 34.03
C PHE A 10 8.77 7.91 34.40
N GLY A 11 9.80 7.60 35.19
CA GLY A 11 10.98 8.45 35.30
C GLY A 11 11.58 8.65 33.90
N TYR A 12 12.14 9.83 33.62
CA TYR A 12 12.91 10.06 32.39
C TYR A 12 13.99 8.97 32.28
N ALA A 13 13.86 8.07 31.31
CA ALA A 13 14.88 7.08 31.00
C ALA A 13 16.21 7.81 30.77
N SER A 14 17.27 7.40 31.46
CA SER A 14 18.59 7.98 31.23
C SER A 14 19.09 7.59 29.84
N SER A 15 19.90 8.44 29.21
CA SER A 15 20.53 8.11 27.92
C SER A 15 21.37 6.83 27.99
N GLU A 16 21.83 6.48 29.18
CA GLU A 16 22.61 5.26 29.47
C GLU A 16 21.72 4.00 29.42
N GLN A 17 20.51 4.06 30.01
CA GLN A 17 19.54 2.95 29.93
C GLN A 17 19.07 2.70 28.49
N ALA A 18 18.86 3.75 27.70
CA ALA A 18 18.51 3.62 26.28
C ALA A 18 19.64 2.98 25.47
N GLN A 19 20.89 3.35 25.75
CA GLN A 19 22.06 2.77 25.12
C GLN A 19 22.22 1.28 25.48
N GLU A 20 22.07 0.95 26.77
CA GLU A 20 22.22 -0.41 27.26
C GLU A 20 21.16 -1.35 26.66
N LEU A 21 19.90 -0.90 26.56
CA LEU A 21 18.84 -1.63 25.87
C LEU A 21 19.20 -1.94 24.42
N ILE A 22 19.75 -0.96 23.70
CA ILE A 22 20.16 -1.13 22.30
C ILE A 22 21.33 -2.10 22.18
N ASP A 23 22.31 -2.04 23.08
CA ASP A 23 23.46 -2.94 23.07
C ASP A 23 23.06 -4.39 23.40
N MET A 24 22.10 -4.58 24.32
CA MET A 24 21.48 -5.88 24.60
C MET A 24 20.70 -6.41 23.39
N ALA A 25 19.83 -5.58 22.80
CA ALA A 25 19.05 -5.94 21.62
C ALA A 25 19.94 -6.21 20.40
N SER A 26 21.05 -5.49 20.27
CA SER A 26 22.08 -5.70 19.23
C SER A 26 22.79 -7.04 19.39
N SER A 27 22.92 -7.54 20.61
CA SER A 27 23.64 -8.79 20.92
C SER A 27 22.71 -10.01 21.00
N GLY A 28 21.38 -9.82 20.93
CA GLY A 28 20.40 -10.88 21.08
C GLY A 28 20.28 -11.41 22.51
N ARG A 29 20.56 -10.56 23.51
CA ARG A 29 20.47 -10.90 24.95
C ARG A 29 19.01 -10.81 25.41
N ASP A 30 18.18 -11.72 24.92
CA ASP A 30 16.71 -11.70 25.07
C ASP A 30 16.24 -11.57 26.53
N SER A 31 16.86 -12.33 27.45
CA SER A 31 16.50 -12.29 28.88
C SER A 31 16.80 -10.94 29.55
N GLU A 32 17.91 -10.31 29.19
CA GLU A 32 18.30 -9.01 29.74
C GLU A 32 17.46 -7.87 29.14
N VAL A 33 17.06 -8.01 27.86
CA VAL A 33 16.11 -7.10 27.21
C VAL A 33 14.75 -7.17 27.92
N GLU A 34 14.25 -8.37 28.23
CA GLU A 34 13.00 -8.56 28.95
C GLU A 34 13.05 -8.02 30.39
N GLU A 35 14.15 -8.30 31.12
CA GLU A 35 14.38 -7.77 32.47
C GLU A 35 14.38 -6.24 32.49
N MET A 36 15.12 -5.60 31.59
CA MET A 36 15.19 -4.15 31.52
C MET A 36 13.86 -3.48 31.13
N MET A 37 13.06 -4.12 30.28
CA MET A 37 11.72 -3.62 29.94
C MET A 37 10.74 -3.76 31.10
N ASN A 38 10.87 -4.80 31.94
CA ASN A 38 10.07 -4.96 33.16
C ASN A 38 10.42 -3.94 34.24
N ASP A 39 11.67 -3.46 34.27
CA ASP A 39 12.18 -2.46 35.22
C ASP A 39 11.76 -1.00 34.90
N CYS A 40 10.66 -0.81 34.18
CA CYS A 40 10.02 0.48 33.81
C CYS A 40 10.64 1.24 32.61
N LEU A 41 11.44 0.58 31.76
CA LEU A 41 11.94 1.22 30.54
C LEU A 41 10.96 1.05 29.36
N HIS A 42 10.53 2.15 28.75
CA HIS A 42 9.69 2.10 27.54
C HIS A 42 10.52 1.56 26.35
N PRO A 43 10.02 0.60 25.56
CA PRO A 43 10.82 -0.07 24.52
C PRO A 43 11.19 0.85 23.33
N ASP A 44 10.43 1.92 23.10
CA ASP A 44 10.69 2.90 22.03
C ASP A 44 11.70 4.00 22.39
N VAL A 45 12.50 3.80 23.44
CA VAL A 45 13.62 4.71 23.72
C VAL A 45 14.61 4.70 22.56
N ALA A 46 15.04 5.91 22.17
CA ALA A 46 15.94 6.11 21.04
C ALA A 46 17.27 6.70 21.52
N TYR A 47 18.38 6.25 20.92
CA TYR A 47 19.72 6.72 21.20
C TYR A 47 20.41 7.22 19.92
N ASN A 48 21.37 8.14 20.08
CA ASN A 48 22.31 8.64 19.08
C ASN A 48 21.80 8.67 17.61
N GLY A 49 20.99 9.68 17.27
CA GLY A 49 20.45 9.84 15.92
C GLY A 49 19.10 9.17 15.68
N GLY A 50 18.47 8.61 16.73
CA GLY A 50 17.11 8.06 16.68
C GLY A 50 17.05 6.54 16.50
N GLU A 51 18.17 5.83 16.71
CA GLU A 51 18.17 4.36 16.66
C GLU A 51 17.43 3.80 17.89
N THR A 52 16.47 2.90 17.65
CA THR A 52 15.73 2.18 18.69
C THR A 52 16.24 0.74 18.82
N ALA A 53 15.98 0.09 19.95
CA ALA A 53 16.27 -1.33 20.14
C ALA A 53 15.63 -2.20 19.04
N LEU A 54 14.39 -1.85 18.65
CA LEU A 54 13.67 -2.52 17.58
C LEU A 54 14.35 -2.37 16.22
N PHE A 55 14.88 -1.19 15.90
CA PHE A 55 15.62 -0.96 14.65
C PHE A 55 16.88 -1.83 14.57
N VAL A 56 17.67 -1.86 15.64
CA VAL A 56 18.94 -2.60 15.66
C VAL A 56 18.70 -4.11 15.64
N ALA A 57 17.74 -4.62 16.41
CA ALA A 57 17.33 -6.02 16.37
C ALA A 57 16.81 -6.40 14.97
N SER A 58 16.06 -5.51 14.33
CA SER A 58 15.53 -5.73 12.97
C SER A 58 16.61 -5.76 11.90
N ARG A 59 17.60 -4.88 11.99
CA ARG A 59 18.77 -4.83 11.09
C ARG A 59 19.59 -6.12 11.16
N LYS A 60 19.71 -6.70 12.35
CA LYS A 60 20.46 -7.94 12.60
C LYS A 60 19.67 -9.23 12.36
N GLY A 61 18.35 -9.15 12.21
CA GLY A 61 17.52 -10.32 11.94
C GLY A 61 17.20 -11.15 13.19
N LEU A 62 17.24 -10.53 14.38
CA LEU A 62 17.03 -11.21 15.65
C LEU A 62 15.54 -11.40 15.93
N VAL A 63 14.98 -12.51 15.45
CA VAL A 63 13.54 -12.81 15.50
C VAL A 63 12.99 -12.83 16.93
N SER A 64 13.67 -13.51 17.86
CA SER A 64 13.26 -13.62 19.26
C SER A 64 13.22 -12.25 19.95
N THR A 65 14.29 -11.47 19.82
CA THR A 65 14.38 -10.12 20.38
C THR A 65 13.31 -9.18 19.81
N VAL A 66 13.07 -9.23 18.49
CA VAL A 66 12.01 -8.44 17.84
C VAL A 66 10.64 -8.84 18.39
N LYS A 67 10.39 -10.13 18.60
CA LYS A 67 9.12 -10.61 19.18
C LYS A 67 8.93 -10.09 20.60
N LEU A 68 9.96 -10.17 21.45
CA LEU A 68 9.92 -9.66 22.82
C LEU A 68 9.65 -8.15 22.86
N LEU A 69 10.32 -7.38 22.00
CA LEU A 69 10.09 -5.93 21.90
C LEU A 69 8.63 -5.63 21.49
N LEU A 70 8.08 -6.36 20.52
CA LEU A 70 6.69 -6.20 20.10
C LEU A 70 5.70 -6.61 21.20
N GLU A 71 5.98 -7.68 21.95
CA GLU A 71 5.19 -8.12 23.12
C GLU A 71 5.21 -7.08 24.25
N ALA A 72 6.34 -6.38 24.41
CA ALA A 72 6.50 -5.23 25.31
C ALA A 72 5.87 -3.94 24.77
N ASN A 73 5.12 -4.02 23.67
CA ASN A 73 4.40 -2.91 23.03
C ASN A 73 5.31 -1.88 22.33
N ALA A 74 6.49 -2.30 21.85
CA ALA A 74 7.33 -1.48 20.97
C ALA A 74 6.59 -1.17 19.66
N VAL A 75 6.66 0.08 19.23
CA VAL A 75 6.01 0.53 18.00
C VAL A 75 6.96 0.33 16.81
N PRO A 76 6.63 -0.57 15.85
CA PRO A 76 7.43 -0.71 14.66
C PRO A 76 7.41 0.58 13.84
N ASP A 77 8.58 1.18 13.63
CA ASP A 77 8.76 2.39 12.86
C ASP A 77 9.10 2.06 11.38
N ARG A 78 9.16 3.08 10.52
CA ARG A 78 9.43 2.88 9.08
C ARG A 78 10.86 2.38 8.84
N LEU A 79 11.83 2.80 9.64
CA LEU A 79 13.23 2.40 9.47
C LEU A 79 13.41 0.92 9.80
N SER A 80 12.84 0.42 10.91
CA SER A 80 12.92 -0.99 11.31
C SER A 80 12.34 -1.93 10.27
N ARG A 81 11.18 -1.59 9.69
CA ARG A 81 10.55 -2.40 8.63
C ARG A 81 11.38 -2.44 7.35
N ASN A 82 11.88 -1.29 6.92
CA ASN A 82 12.68 -1.20 5.69
C ASN A 82 13.99 -1.97 5.83
N VAL A 83 14.69 -1.80 6.95
CA VAL A 83 15.98 -2.49 7.16
C VAL A 83 15.80 -4.00 7.21
N ALA A 84 14.75 -4.52 7.83
CA ALA A 84 14.43 -5.95 7.82
C ALA A 84 14.18 -6.47 6.39
N CYS A 85 13.43 -5.71 5.58
CA CYS A 85 13.16 -6.05 4.18
C CYS A 85 14.41 -6.03 3.29
N PHE A 86 15.25 -5.00 3.42
CA PHE A 86 16.49 -4.87 2.64
C PHE A 86 17.55 -5.89 3.05
N ALA A 87 17.59 -6.27 4.33
CA ALA A 87 18.50 -7.28 4.84
C ALA A 87 18.06 -8.73 4.54
N GLY A 88 16.83 -8.94 4.04
CA GLY A 88 16.33 -10.27 3.66
C GLY A 88 15.87 -11.14 4.84
N HIS A 89 15.64 -10.55 6.01
CA HIS A 89 15.26 -11.28 7.22
C HIS A 89 13.76 -11.59 7.23
N ALA A 90 13.36 -12.68 6.56
CA ALA A 90 11.95 -13.03 6.36
C ALA A 90 11.15 -13.17 7.68
N GLY A 91 11.73 -13.78 8.72
CA GLY A 91 11.06 -13.96 10.02
C GLY A 91 10.82 -12.65 10.78
N VAL A 92 11.81 -11.76 10.81
CA VAL A 92 11.66 -10.40 11.39
C VAL A 92 10.68 -9.58 10.57
N THR A 93 10.79 -9.66 9.24
CA THR A 93 9.87 -8.99 8.32
C THR A 93 8.44 -9.44 8.60
N GLN A 94 8.22 -10.74 8.81
CA GLN A 94 6.91 -11.25 9.19
C GLN A 94 6.43 -10.66 10.52
N LEU A 95 7.25 -10.68 11.58
CA LEU A 95 6.86 -10.13 12.91
C LEU A 95 6.55 -8.63 12.88
N LEU A 96 7.39 -7.81 12.24
CA LEU A 96 7.15 -6.36 12.13
C LEU A 96 5.95 -6.02 11.24
N LEU A 97 5.56 -6.97 10.38
CA LEU A 97 4.41 -6.88 9.48
C LEU A 97 3.18 -7.63 10.00
N GLU A 98 3.29 -8.35 11.13
CA GLU A 98 2.15 -8.89 11.89
C GLU A 98 1.34 -7.78 12.57
N GLY A 99 1.83 -6.53 12.55
CA GLY A 99 0.98 -5.36 12.29
C GLY A 99 0.42 -5.43 10.86
N ARG A 100 -0.60 -6.27 10.68
CA ARG A 100 -1.14 -6.95 9.47
C ARG A 100 -1.28 -6.17 8.14
N GLU A 101 -0.92 -4.90 8.07
CA GLU A 101 -1.43 -3.95 7.06
C GLU A 101 -0.45 -3.64 5.90
N LEU A 102 0.84 -4.02 6.00
CA LEU A 102 1.87 -3.73 4.99
C LEU A 102 2.38 -4.89 4.09
N PRO A 103 2.38 -6.18 4.49
CA PRO A 103 3.04 -7.23 3.69
C PRO A 103 2.36 -7.43 2.34
N LEU A 104 1.03 -7.44 2.31
CA LEU A 104 0.26 -7.59 1.08
C LEU A 104 0.41 -6.37 0.15
N ASN A 105 0.42 -5.16 0.71
CA ASN A 105 0.69 -3.92 -0.03
C ASN A 105 2.06 -3.97 -0.72
N LEU A 106 3.10 -4.37 0.02
CA LEU A 106 4.45 -4.49 -0.53
C LEU A 106 4.56 -5.58 -1.61
N ALA A 107 3.92 -6.74 -1.39
CA ALA A 107 3.86 -7.82 -2.38
C ALA A 107 3.17 -7.35 -3.68
N CYS A 108 2.09 -6.58 -3.55
CA CYS A 108 1.36 -6.01 -4.68
C CYS A 108 2.18 -4.93 -5.43
N PHE A 109 2.87 -4.07 -4.68
CA PHE A 109 3.79 -3.07 -5.20
C PHE A 109 4.94 -3.71 -5.98
N LYS A 110 5.53 -4.79 -5.46
CA LYS A 110 6.60 -5.55 -6.11
C LYS A 110 6.10 -6.40 -7.29
N GLY A 111 4.79 -6.67 -7.37
CA GLY A 111 4.20 -7.49 -8.42
C GLY A 111 4.42 -8.99 -8.25
N SER A 112 4.76 -9.45 -7.04
CA SER A 112 5.04 -10.86 -6.78
C SER A 112 3.72 -11.62 -6.57
N ALA A 113 3.17 -12.18 -7.64
CA ALA A 113 1.88 -12.88 -7.61
C ALA A 113 1.86 -14.08 -6.64
N GLU A 114 2.98 -14.81 -6.55
CA GLU A 114 3.12 -15.95 -5.63
C GLU A 114 3.00 -15.52 -4.16
N THR A 115 3.71 -14.47 -3.76
CA THR A 115 3.63 -13.97 -2.38
C THR A 115 2.26 -13.35 -2.08
N VAL A 116 1.64 -12.68 -3.06
CA VAL A 116 0.26 -12.20 -2.95
C VAL A 116 -0.70 -13.36 -2.71
N GLN A 117 -0.60 -14.44 -3.48
CA GLN A 117 -1.44 -15.62 -3.30
C GLN A 117 -1.28 -16.23 -1.90
N HIS A 118 -0.04 -16.48 -1.48
CA HIS A 118 0.23 -17.03 -0.15
C HIS A 118 -0.31 -16.16 0.99
N LEU A 119 -0.19 -14.84 0.88
CA LEU A 119 -0.73 -13.90 1.87
C LEU A 119 -2.26 -13.89 1.89
N LEU A 120 -2.91 -13.96 0.73
CA LEU A 120 -4.37 -14.05 0.63
C LEU A 120 -4.90 -15.37 1.20
N ASP A 121 -4.19 -16.48 0.95
CA ASP A 121 -4.50 -17.80 1.53
C ASP A 121 -4.37 -17.78 3.05
N ALA A 122 -3.37 -17.04 3.57
CA ALA A 122 -3.18 -16.77 5.00
C ALA A 122 -4.19 -15.76 5.60
N LYS A 123 -5.24 -15.38 4.85
CA LYS A 123 -6.28 -14.43 5.27
C LYS A 123 -5.76 -13.03 5.59
N ALA A 124 -4.71 -12.58 4.90
CA ALA A 124 -4.30 -11.17 4.94
C ALA A 124 -5.47 -10.27 4.55
N ASP A 125 -5.57 -9.11 5.19
CA ASP A 125 -6.59 -8.12 4.83
C ASP A 125 -6.25 -7.49 3.48
N LYS A 126 -7.05 -7.85 2.48
CA LYS A 126 -6.94 -7.42 1.08
C LYS A 126 -7.33 -5.96 0.84
N ASP A 127 -7.96 -5.32 1.81
CA ASP A 127 -8.39 -3.92 1.73
C ASP A 127 -7.62 -3.02 2.72
N ALA A 128 -6.61 -3.58 3.40
CA ALA A 128 -5.78 -2.87 4.37
C ALA A 128 -5.06 -1.67 3.73
N LYS A 129 -5.22 -0.50 4.34
CA LYS A 129 -4.57 0.72 3.87
C LYS A 129 -3.14 0.77 4.40
N GLY A 130 -2.17 0.90 3.49
CA GLY A 130 -0.78 1.18 3.83
C GLY A 130 -0.55 2.61 4.31
N GLN A 131 0.71 2.98 4.55
CA GLN A 131 1.10 4.25 5.18
C GLN A 131 0.63 5.53 4.46
N GLN A 132 0.25 5.45 3.19
CA GLN A 132 -0.27 6.59 2.40
C GLN A 132 -1.75 6.41 2.03
N GLY A 133 -2.47 5.54 2.74
CA GLY A 133 -3.86 5.21 2.45
C GLY A 133 -4.05 4.30 1.24
N PHE A 134 -2.97 3.83 0.60
CA PHE A 134 -3.02 2.93 -0.55
C PHE A 134 -3.43 1.53 -0.13
N THR A 135 -4.40 0.96 -0.83
CA THR A 135 -4.81 -0.45 -0.67
C THR A 135 -3.99 -1.35 -1.59
N PRO A 136 -3.98 -2.68 -1.36
CA PRO A 136 -3.21 -3.61 -2.19
C PRO A 136 -3.61 -3.53 -3.66
N LEU A 137 -4.91 -3.33 -3.91
CA LEU A 137 -5.44 -3.16 -5.26
C LEU A 137 -4.97 -1.85 -5.90
N LEU A 138 -4.93 -0.74 -5.15
CA LEU A 138 -4.37 0.52 -5.64
C LEU A 138 -2.89 0.39 -5.99
N GLU A 139 -2.10 -0.31 -5.18
CA GLU A 139 -0.69 -0.57 -5.46
C GLU A 139 -0.49 -1.42 -6.72
N ALA A 140 -1.26 -2.49 -6.86
CA ALA A 140 -1.20 -3.34 -8.05
C ALA A 140 -1.61 -2.57 -9.33
N CYS A 141 -2.65 -1.73 -9.23
CA CYS A 141 -3.13 -0.89 -10.34
C CYS A 141 -2.16 0.24 -10.70
N SER A 142 -1.46 0.83 -9.71
CA SER A 142 -0.46 1.89 -9.94
C SER A 142 0.75 1.37 -10.72
N ARG A 143 1.08 0.09 -10.54
CA ARG A 143 2.18 -0.62 -11.21
C ARG A 143 1.77 -1.28 -12.53
N GLY A 144 0.48 -1.46 -12.77
CA GLY A 144 -0.03 -2.16 -13.96
C GLY A 144 0.12 -3.68 -13.88
N ASN A 145 0.27 -4.24 -12.67
CA ASN A 145 0.52 -5.66 -12.44
C ASN A 145 -0.75 -6.50 -12.66
N VAL A 146 -1.04 -6.86 -13.91
CA VAL A 146 -2.28 -7.56 -14.32
C VAL A 146 -2.54 -8.83 -13.52
N SER A 147 -1.51 -9.67 -13.30
CA SER A 147 -1.63 -10.92 -12.56
C SER A 147 -2.05 -10.69 -11.11
N VAL A 148 -1.43 -9.73 -10.43
CA VAL A 148 -1.77 -9.38 -9.05
C VAL A 148 -3.16 -8.77 -8.95
N VAL A 149 -3.51 -7.87 -9.88
CA VAL A 149 -4.86 -7.27 -9.93
C VAL A 149 -5.92 -8.37 -10.07
N ARG A 150 -5.69 -9.35 -10.95
CA ARG A 150 -6.59 -10.49 -11.11
C ARG A 150 -6.77 -11.26 -9.79
N LEU A 151 -5.68 -11.63 -9.12
CA LEU A 151 -5.72 -12.37 -7.85
C LEU A 151 -6.51 -11.62 -6.76
N LEU A 152 -6.28 -10.31 -6.64
CA LEU A 152 -6.98 -9.47 -5.66
C LEU A 152 -8.48 -9.38 -5.96
N LEU A 153 -8.86 -9.22 -7.23
CA LEU A 153 -10.27 -9.16 -7.64
C LEU A 153 -10.97 -10.52 -7.47
N GLU A 154 -10.30 -11.64 -7.78
CA GLU A 154 -10.81 -12.99 -7.52
C GLU A 154 -11.01 -13.24 -6.03
N SER A 155 -10.15 -12.65 -5.19
CA SER A 155 -10.27 -12.65 -3.73
C SER A 155 -11.33 -11.67 -3.19
N ARG A 156 -12.09 -11.01 -4.08
CA ARG A 156 -13.13 -10.02 -3.76
C ARG A 156 -12.60 -8.81 -2.98
N ALA A 157 -11.43 -8.30 -3.32
CA ALA A 157 -10.97 -7.00 -2.84
C ALA A 157 -11.92 -5.89 -3.33
N ASN A 158 -12.07 -4.83 -2.54
CA ASN A 158 -12.96 -3.73 -2.85
C ASN A 158 -12.41 -2.89 -4.03
N VAL A 159 -13.17 -2.92 -5.13
CA VAL A 159 -12.79 -2.32 -6.43
C VAL A 159 -12.82 -0.79 -6.41
N ASP A 160 -13.63 -0.18 -5.54
CA ASP A 160 -13.83 1.27 -5.44
C ASP A 160 -13.17 1.88 -4.21
N THR A 161 -12.12 1.21 -3.70
CA THR A 161 -11.25 1.74 -2.64
C THR A 161 -10.71 3.10 -3.04
N VAL A 162 -10.50 3.95 -2.04
CA VAL A 162 -10.03 5.32 -2.23
C VAL A 162 -8.82 5.50 -1.33
N CYS A 163 -7.67 5.87 -1.91
CA CYS A 163 -6.55 6.32 -1.09
C CYS A 163 -6.85 7.71 -0.54
N CYS A 164 -6.57 7.92 0.73
CA CYS A 164 -6.51 9.26 1.32
C CYS A 164 -5.08 9.42 1.79
N SER A 165 -4.34 10.35 1.19
CA SER A 165 -3.08 10.82 1.75
C SER A 165 -3.23 12.30 2.09
N ASP A 166 -2.52 12.77 3.08
CA ASP A 166 -2.59 14.16 3.54
C ASP A 166 -2.29 15.18 2.41
N ASP A 167 -1.51 14.78 1.40
CA ASP A 167 -1.19 15.57 0.19
C ASP A 167 -2.21 15.43 -0.98
N VAL A 168 -3.17 14.51 -0.91
CA VAL A 168 -4.16 14.26 -1.97
C VAL A 168 -5.55 14.45 -1.38
N SER A 169 -6.03 15.69 -1.38
CA SER A 169 -7.32 16.11 -0.79
C SER A 169 -8.56 15.46 -1.43
N TYR A 170 -8.40 14.79 -2.57
CA TYR A 170 -9.45 14.07 -3.28
C TYR A 170 -8.90 12.72 -3.69
N GLY A 171 -9.18 11.70 -2.88
CA GLY A 171 -8.59 10.39 -3.05
C GLY A 171 -8.75 9.77 -4.45
N GLU A 172 -7.83 8.87 -4.81
CA GLU A 172 -7.83 8.19 -6.12
C GLU A 172 -8.40 6.76 -5.99
N THR A 173 -9.16 6.31 -6.99
CA THR A 173 -9.63 4.93 -7.11
C THR A 173 -8.71 4.08 -7.99
N PRO A 174 -8.72 2.73 -7.85
CA PRO A 174 -8.00 1.83 -8.75
C PRO A 174 -8.24 2.12 -10.23
N LEU A 175 -9.50 2.39 -10.61
CA LEU A 175 -9.87 2.72 -11.99
C LEU A 175 -9.25 4.04 -12.45
N TYR A 176 -9.28 5.07 -11.61
CA TYR A 176 -8.68 6.37 -11.91
C TYR A 176 -7.17 6.26 -12.11
N VAL A 177 -6.47 5.55 -11.21
CA VAL A 177 -5.02 5.32 -11.28
C VAL A 177 -4.65 4.55 -12.55
N ALA A 178 -5.34 3.45 -12.84
CA ALA A 178 -5.11 2.64 -14.04
C ALA A 178 -5.39 3.44 -15.33
N ALA A 179 -6.43 4.30 -15.32
CA ALA A 179 -6.78 5.17 -16.43
C ALA A 179 -5.73 6.27 -16.70
N ARG A 180 -5.21 6.88 -15.63
CA ARG A 180 -4.12 7.88 -15.67
C ARG A 180 -2.85 7.30 -16.30
N SER A 181 -2.49 6.09 -15.91
CA SER A 181 -1.30 5.39 -16.43
C SER A 181 -1.52 4.73 -17.79
N GLY A 182 -2.76 4.46 -18.18
CA GLY A 182 -3.11 3.88 -19.48
C GLY A 182 -3.03 2.35 -19.52
N TYR A 183 -3.14 1.68 -18.37
CA TYR A 183 -3.08 0.22 -18.29
C TYR A 183 -4.40 -0.41 -18.75
N VAL A 184 -4.54 -0.59 -20.06
CA VAL A 184 -5.79 -1.03 -20.73
C VAL A 184 -6.33 -2.34 -20.13
N GLU A 185 -5.47 -3.33 -19.87
CA GLU A 185 -5.92 -4.63 -19.36
C GLU A 185 -6.33 -4.57 -17.90
N VAL A 186 -5.64 -3.77 -17.07
CA VAL A 186 -6.07 -3.50 -15.69
C VAL A 186 -7.42 -2.80 -15.67
N VAL A 187 -7.62 -1.79 -16.53
CA VAL A 187 -8.92 -1.11 -16.66
C VAL A 187 -10.02 -2.08 -17.09
N ARG A 188 -9.73 -3.01 -18.01
CA ARG A 188 -10.70 -4.05 -18.40
C ARG A 188 -11.10 -4.91 -17.20
N LEU A 189 -10.14 -5.39 -16.42
CA LEU A 189 -10.42 -6.22 -15.24
C LEU A 189 -11.25 -5.46 -14.20
N LEU A 190 -10.90 -4.20 -13.91
CA LEU A 190 -11.65 -3.35 -12.98
C LEU A 190 -13.10 -3.12 -13.44
N LEU A 191 -13.32 -2.87 -14.74
CA LEU A 191 -14.66 -2.73 -15.30
C LEU A 191 -15.48 -4.03 -15.22
N GLN A 192 -14.84 -5.19 -15.40
CA GLN A 192 -15.48 -6.49 -15.23
C GLN A 192 -15.85 -6.76 -13.77
N ALA A 193 -15.05 -6.27 -12.83
CA ALA A 193 -15.31 -6.32 -11.40
C ALA A 193 -16.32 -5.27 -10.91
N GLY A 194 -16.87 -4.44 -11.80
CA GLY A 194 -17.94 -3.49 -11.48
C GLY A 194 -17.48 -2.13 -10.98
N ALA A 195 -16.22 -1.72 -11.21
CA ALA A 195 -15.71 -0.41 -10.82
C ALA A 195 -16.60 0.75 -11.29
N ASP A 196 -16.76 1.76 -10.44
CA ASP A 196 -17.54 2.95 -10.77
C ASP A 196 -16.78 3.86 -11.76
N THR A 197 -17.34 3.99 -12.96
CA THR A 197 -16.81 4.80 -14.05
C THR A 197 -17.04 6.30 -13.88
N GLU A 198 -18.07 6.67 -13.10
CA GLU A 198 -18.52 8.06 -12.95
C GLU A 198 -17.97 8.70 -11.67
N LYS A 199 -17.24 7.93 -10.85
CA LYS A 199 -16.67 8.42 -9.60
C LYS A 199 -15.64 9.51 -9.89
N ILE A 200 -15.89 10.67 -9.31
CA ILE A 200 -15.04 11.85 -9.42
C ILE A 200 -13.94 11.75 -8.36
N CYS A 201 -12.68 11.78 -8.80
CA CYS A 201 -11.50 11.51 -7.95
C CYS A 201 -10.33 12.43 -8.31
N GLY A 202 -9.31 12.46 -7.45
CA GLY A 202 -8.07 13.21 -7.67
C GLY A 202 -8.23 14.72 -7.51
N MET A 203 -7.12 15.44 -7.32
CA MET A 203 -7.11 16.89 -7.06
C MET A 203 -7.81 17.75 -8.14
N GLN A 204 -8.02 17.18 -9.32
CA GLN A 204 -8.65 17.87 -10.45
C GLN A 204 -10.17 17.67 -10.47
N GLY A 205 -10.73 16.82 -9.59
CA GLY A 205 -12.14 16.49 -9.59
C GLY A 205 -12.59 15.90 -10.93
N LEU A 206 -11.87 14.88 -11.42
CA LEU A 206 -12.11 14.29 -12.73
C LEU A 206 -12.55 12.83 -12.63
N THR A 207 -13.33 12.38 -13.60
CA THR A 207 -13.62 10.95 -13.76
C THR A 207 -12.40 10.22 -14.34
N ALA A 208 -12.39 8.89 -14.24
CA ALA A 208 -11.37 8.06 -14.90
C ALA A 208 -11.38 8.28 -16.43
N LEU A 209 -12.56 8.52 -17.03
CA LEU A 209 -12.71 8.83 -18.44
C LEU A 209 -12.01 10.16 -18.81
N ASP A 210 -12.29 11.22 -18.05
CA ASP A 210 -11.67 12.53 -18.29
C ASP A 210 -10.15 12.46 -18.11
N MET A 211 -9.68 11.69 -17.13
CA MET A 211 -8.26 11.48 -16.88
C MET A 211 -7.56 10.75 -18.03
N ALA A 212 -8.18 9.69 -18.55
CA ALA A 212 -7.66 8.99 -19.73
C ALA A 212 -7.56 9.93 -20.95
N ARG A 213 -8.55 10.83 -21.13
CA ARG A 213 -8.51 11.85 -22.19
C ARG A 213 -7.37 12.83 -21.98
N ARG A 214 -7.22 13.37 -20.76
CA ARG A 214 -6.20 14.36 -20.40
C ARG A 214 -4.78 13.84 -20.55
N LYS A 215 -4.57 12.55 -20.28
CA LYS A 215 -3.27 11.86 -20.43
C LYS A 215 -3.07 11.25 -21.82
N SER A 216 -3.95 11.55 -22.79
CA SER A 216 -3.91 11.02 -24.16
C SER A 216 -3.89 9.48 -24.25
N ARG A 217 -4.51 8.79 -23.28
CA ARG A 217 -4.62 7.33 -23.23
C ARG A 217 -5.79 6.86 -24.09
N MET A 218 -5.66 7.02 -25.41
CA MET A 218 -6.78 6.84 -26.35
C MET A 218 -7.47 5.48 -26.25
N GLN A 219 -6.71 4.38 -26.14
CA GLN A 219 -7.29 3.04 -26.00
C GLN A 219 -8.07 2.88 -24.69
N THR A 220 -7.52 3.36 -23.59
CA THR A 220 -8.18 3.35 -22.27
C THR A 220 -9.41 4.23 -22.26
N TRP A 221 -9.33 5.41 -22.87
CA TRP A 221 -10.46 6.31 -23.04
C TRP A 221 -11.59 5.67 -23.84
N LEU A 222 -11.28 5.02 -24.97
CA LEU A 222 -12.29 4.30 -25.77
C LEU A 222 -12.93 3.16 -25.01
N LEU A 223 -12.14 2.43 -24.21
CA LEU A 223 -12.64 1.35 -23.37
C LEU A 223 -13.64 1.89 -22.32
N LEU A 224 -13.26 2.93 -21.59
CA LEU A 224 -14.10 3.59 -20.59
C LEU A 224 -15.36 4.21 -21.22
N PHE A 225 -15.21 4.91 -22.34
CA PHE A 225 -16.34 5.49 -23.08
C PHE A 225 -17.34 4.41 -23.50
N SER A 226 -16.86 3.26 -23.98
CA SER A 226 -17.71 2.12 -24.31
C SER A 226 -18.35 1.44 -23.09
N ALA A 227 -17.80 1.63 -21.90
CA ALA A 227 -18.36 1.12 -20.65
C ALA A 227 -19.45 2.05 -20.11
N SER A 228 -19.21 3.37 -20.01
CA SER A 228 -20.20 4.36 -19.54
C SER A 228 -21.45 4.39 -20.43
N THR A 229 -21.29 4.26 -21.75
CA THR A 229 -22.43 4.24 -22.69
C THR A 229 -23.26 2.95 -22.65
N ARG A 230 -22.73 1.83 -22.14
CA ARG A 230 -23.57 0.63 -21.89
C ARG A 230 -24.59 0.85 -20.77
N LYS A 231 -24.31 1.78 -19.84
CA LYS A 231 -25.26 2.21 -18.81
C LYS A 231 -26.32 3.19 -19.36
N ASN A 232 -26.09 3.81 -20.52
CA ASN A 232 -27.02 4.76 -21.15
C ASN A 232 -27.32 4.41 -22.63
N PRO A 233 -28.42 3.68 -22.90
CA PRO A 233 -28.72 3.15 -24.24
C PRO A 233 -28.93 4.21 -25.34
N LEU A 234 -29.20 5.47 -24.97
CA LEU A 234 -29.35 6.58 -25.93
C LEU A 234 -28.02 6.97 -26.60
N ALA A 235 -26.88 6.64 -26.00
CA ALA A 235 -25.55 6.95 -26.54
C ALA A 235 -25.02 5.91 -27.56
N GLY A 236 -25.72 4.79 -27.76
CA GLY A 236 -25.25 3.67 -28.57
C GLY A 236 -25.11 3.95 -30.07
N SER A 237 -25.93 4.85 -30.63
CA SER A 237 -25.88 5.26 -32.04
C SER A 237 -24.65 6.13 -32.35
N CYS A 238 -24.28 7.04 -31.44
CA CYS A 238 -23.03 7.80 -31.49
C CYS A 238 -21.81 6.88 -31.47
N LEU A 239 -21.87 5.77 -30.72
CA LEU A 239 -20.74 4.85 -30.57
C LEU A 239 -20.42 4.04 -31.83
N LYS A 240 -21.43 3.61 -32.59
CA LYS A 240 -21.22 2.96 -33.91
C LYS A 240 -20.53 3.93 -34.89
N ARG A 241 -20.98 5.18 -34.93
CA ARG A 241 -20.37 6.23 -35.77
C ARG A 241 -18.95 6.56 -35.34
N MET A 242 -18.71 6.72 -34.04
CA MET A 242 -17.38 7.07 -33.52
C MET A 242 -16.40 5.91 -33.65
N ARG A 243 -16.83 4.65 -33.43
CA ARG A 243 -16.00 3.46 -33.72
C ARG A 243 -15.65 3.34 -35.20
N SER A 244 -16.62 3.54 -36.10
CA SER A 244 -16.37 3.53 -37.54
C SER A 244 -15.40 4.65 -37.94
N PHE A 245 -15.58 5.85 -37.39
CA PHE A 245 -14.71 6.99 -37.64
C PHE A 245 -13.28 6.76 -37.15
N LEU A 246 -13.12 6.24 -35.93
CA LEU A 246 -11.80 5.93 -35.36
C LEU A 246 -11.12 4.75 -36.06
N ALA A 247 -11.87 3.72 -36.47
CA ALA A 247 -11.33 2.63 -37.29
C ALA A 247 -10.79 3.16 -38.62
N ARG A 248 -11.49 4.11 -39.27
CA ARG A 248 -11.05 4.78 -40.50
C ARG A 248 -9.84 5.69 -40.28
N LEU A 249 -9.79 6.40 -39.16
CA LEU A 249 -8.63 7.21 -38.77
C LEU A 249 -7.38 6.36 -38.54
N LEU A 250 -7.52 5.25 -37.82
CA LEU A 250 -6.42 4.33 -37.52
C LEU A 250 -5.96 3.57 -38.79
N SER A 251 -6.88 3.17 -39.68
CA SER A 251 -6.52 2.57 -40.97
C SER A 251 -5.86 3.58 -41.90
N GLY A 252 -6.34 4.83 -41.93
CA GLY A 252 -5.74 5.91 -42.72
C GLY A 252 -4.36 6.34 -42.20
N TRP A 253 -4.12 6.25 -40.89
CA TRP A 253 -2.81 6.51 -40.29
C TRP A 253 -1.78 5.43 -40.62
N ARG A 254 -2.19 4.15 -40.71
CA ARG A 254 -1.31 3.05 -41.19
C ARG A 254 -0.95 3.19 -42.67
N ALA A 255 -1.87 3.67 -43.51
CA ALA A 255 -1.66 3.81 -44.95
C ALA A 255 -0.72 4.96 -45.35
N LYS A 256 -0.45 5.93 -44.47
CA LYS A 256 0.45 7.08 -44.74
C LYS A 256 1.90 6.86 -44.25
N ARG A 257 2.21 5.68 -43.73
CA ARG A 257 3.51 5.37 -43.10
C ARG A 257 4.23 4.17 -43.75
N LEU A 258 3.73 3.71 -44.89
CA LEU A 258 4.39 2.82 -45.87
C LEU A 258 4.61 3.63 -47.14
#